data_AF-A0A9P4S5I0-F1
#
_entry.id   AF-A0A9P4S5I0-F1
#
_cell.length_a   1.000
_cell.length_b   1.000
_cell.length_c   1.000
_cell.angle_alpha   90.00
_cell.angle_beta   90.00
_cell.angle_gamma   90.00
#
_symmetry.space_group_name_H-M   'P 1'
#
loop_
_entity.id
_entity.type
_entity.pdbx_description
1 polymer ?
#
loop_
_entity_poly.entity_id
_entity_poly.type
_entity_poly.pdbx_seq_one_letter_code
_entity_poly.pdbx_strand_id
1 'polypeptide(L)'
;TSSAIRWVLLKSSKQCGGAIHLACHVKPGTSTRCEGITAVNAEAIELCVAAQVREGEANKAVRELIAEVLNVPKSDVQIAKGMKSRDKIVVMGNFQANGSEEDVVNKTKEKLQEAVNEGVSNLYLYLAPNPMHMLITIKMCSRSLYIRNATHRKYVE
;
A
#
# COMPACT_ATOMS: atom_id res chain seq x y z
N THR A 1 3.55 -19.71 15.64
CA THR A 1 2.48 -18.94 14.97
C THR A 1 2.95 -17.51 14.78
N SER A 2 3.47 -17.18 13.61
CA SER A 2 3.98 -15.85 13.27
C SER A 2 2.96 -15.12 12.39
N SER A 3 2.17 -14.23 12.99
CA SER A 3 1.23 -13.38 12.26
C SER A 3 1.97 -12.32 11.44
N ALA A 4 1.48 -12.04 10.23
CA ALA A 4 2.04 -11.04 9.31
C ALA A 4 2.04 -9.61 9.88
N ILE A 5 1.06 -9.32 10.74
CA ILE A 5 0.91 -8.05 11.45
C ILE A 5 1.00 -8.34 12.94
N ARG A 6 1.87 -7.62 13.66
CA ARG A 6 2.06 -7.76 15.10
C ARG A 6 2.22 -6.39 15.76
N TRP A 7 1.44 -6.14 16.81
CA TRP A 7 1.66 -5.00 17.69
C TRP A 7 2.83 -5.25 18.66
N VAL A 8 3.64 -4.22 18.90
CA VAL A 8 4.79 -4.22 19.82
C VAL A 8 4.88 -2.86 20.52
N LEU A 9 4.92 -2.86 21.85
CA LEU A 9 5.12 -1.64 22.64
C LEU A 9 6.56 -1.12 22.50
N LEU A 10 6.74 0.16 22.15
CA LEU A 10 8.06 0.79 22.08
C LEU A 10 8.57 1.09 23.51
N LYS A 11 9.59 0.34 23.95
CA LYS A 11 10.37 0.69 25.15
C LYS A 11 11.38 1.81 24.83
N SER A 12 10.89 3.02 24.57
CA SER A 12 11.74 4.20 24.36
C SER A 12 11.62 5.19 25.52
N SER A 13 12.76 5.71 26.00
CA SER A 13 12.83 6.64 27.15
C SER A 13 12.16 8.01 26.94
N LYS A 14 11.59 8.28 25.76
CA LYS A 14 11.05 9.59 25.38
C LYS A 14 9.63 9.57 24.84
N GLN A 15 9.11 8.41 24.44
CA GLN A 15 7.75 8.23 23.93
C GLN A 15 7.20 6.84 24.31
N CYS A 16 6.11 6.82 25.08
CA CYS A 16 5.29 5.63 25.32
C CYS A 16 4.30 5.45 24.15
N GLY A 17 4.82 5.03 22.99
CA GLY A 17 4.02 4.71 21.81
C GLY A 17 3.98 3.22 21.53
N GLY A 18 3.02 2.78 20.71
CA GLY A 18 3.06 1.45 20.10
C GLY A 18 3.67 1.48 18.71
N ALA A 19 4.20 0.34 18.29
CA ALA A 19 4.69 0.09 16.95
C ALA A 19 3.99 -1.12 16.32
N ILE A 20 3.77 -1.03 15.01
CA ILE A 20 3.25 -2.14 14.20
C ILE A 20 4.43 -2.77 13.45
N HIS A 21 4.65 -4.05 13.66
CA HIS A 21 5.57 -4.88 12.90
C HIS A 21 4.80 -5.57 11.76
N LEU A 22 5.25 -5.36 10.53
CA LEU A 22 4.75 -5.99 9.32
C LEU A 22 5.83 -6.93 8.78
N ALA A 23 5.50 -8.21 8.61
CA ALA A 23 6.31 -9.17 7.86
C ALA A 23 5.95 -9.05 6.37
N CYS A 24 6.92 -8.68 5.54
CA CYS A 24 6.72 -8.41 4.13
C CYS A 24 7.68 -9.25 3.27
N HIS A 25 7.15 -9.95 2.27
CA HIS A 25 7.94 -10.62 1.24
C HIS A 25 8.01 -9.72 0.01
N VAL A 26 9.22 -9.27 -0.35
CA VAL A 26 9.42 -8.30 -1.43
C VAL A 26 9.91 -8.99 -2.70
N LYS A 27 9.19 -8.77 -3.80
CA LYS A 27 9.52 -9.15 -5.17
C LYS A 27 10.11 -7.91 -5.90
N PRO A 28 11.45 -7.77 -5.97
CA PRO A 28 12.12 -6.64 -6.64
C PRO A 28 12.24 -6.87 -8.15
N GLY A 29 12.43 -5.78 -8.90
CA GLY A 29 12.58 -5.82 -10.36
C GLY A 29 11.27 -6.07 -11.12
N THR A 30 10.13 -5.84 -10.48
CA THR A 30 8.81 -5.89 -11.15
C THR A 30 8.66 -4.71 -12.11
N SER A 31 7.75 -4.79 -13.09
CA SER A 31 7.44 -3.63 -13.93
C SER A 31 6.81 -2.50 -13.11
N THR A 32 7.07 -1.24 -13.45
CA THR A 32 6.49 -0.05 -12.79
C THR A 32 4.96 -0.01 -12.82
N ARG A 33 4.32 -0.82 -13.68
CA ARG A 33 2.85 -0.97 -13.76
C ARG A 33 2.28 -1.94 -12.73
N CYS A 34 3.11 -2.79 -12.14
CA CYS A 34 2.74 -3.81 -11.16
C CYS A 34 3.46 -3.58 -9.82
N GLU A 35 3.93 -2.35 -9.56
CA GLU A 35 4.41 -1.92 -8.25
C GLU A 35 3.22 -1.70 -7.30
N GLY A 36 3.27 -2.28 -6.10
CA GLY A 36 2.13 -2.29 -5.19
C GLY A 36 2.11 -3.47 -4.22
N ILE A 37 1.05 -3.55 -3.41
CA ILE A 37 0.74 -4.71 -2.58
C ILE A 37 -0.02 -5.72 -3.44
N THR A 38 0.49 -6.95 -3.55
CA THR A 38 -0.11 -7.99 -4.39
C THR A 38 -1.08 -8.87 -3.61
N ALA A 39 -0.74 -9.21 -2.37
CA ALA A 39 -1.56 -10.04 -1.49
C ALA A 39 -1.23 -9.79 -0.01
N VAL A 40 -2.21 -10.00 0.87
CA VAL A 40 -2.04 -9.95 2.33
C VAL A 40 -2.35 -11.34 2.88
N ASN A 41 -1.31 -12.14 3.15
CA ASN A 41 -1.49 -13.46 3.76
C ASN A 41 -1.41 -13.34 5.30
N ALA A 42 -1.85 -14.40 6.01
CA ALA A 42 -1.80 -14.43 7.46
C ALA A 42 -0.36 -14.47 8.03
N GLU A 43 0.63 -14.92 7.25
CA GLU A 43 2.04 -15.06 7.67
C GLU A 43 2.95 -13.95 7.12
N ALA A 44 2.71 -13.47 5.90
CA ALA A 44 3.47 -12.39 5.27
C ALA A 44 2.63 -11.59 4.25
N ILE A 45 2.96 -10.31 4.06
CA ILE A 45 2.39 -9.43 3.04
C ILE A 45 3.27 -9.47 1.79
N GLU A 46 2.71 -9.75 0.62
CA GLU A 46 3.44 -9.76 -0.64
C GLU A 46 3.47 -8.37 -1.28
N LEU A 47 4.68 -7.87 -1.52
CA LEU A 47 4.95 -6.57 -2.12
C LEU A 47 5.74 -6.73 -3.42
N CYS A 48 5.30 -6.04 -4.47
CA CYS A 48 6.07 -5.89 -5.71
C CYS A 48 6.64 -4.47 -5.79
N VAL A 49 7.94 -4.34 -6.09
CA VAL A 49 8.60 -3.04 -6.27
C VAL A 49 9.37 -3.00 -7.59
N ALA A 50 9.36 -1.85 -8.25
CA ALA A 50 10.06 -1.65 -9.52
C ALA A 50 11.57 -1.40 -9.33
N ALA A 51 11.98 -1.04 -8.11
CA ALA A 51 13.38 -0.90 -7.74
C ALA A 51 14.19 -2.20 -7.96
N GLN A 52 15.42 -2.05 -8.46
CA GLN A 52 16.32 -3.17 -8.70
C GLN A 52 16.90 -3.72 -7.38
N VAL A 53 17.52 -4.90 -7.46
CA VAL A 53 18.26 -5.56 -6.36
C VAL A 53 19.61 -4.88 -6.10
N ARG A 54 19.61 -3.56 -5.95
CA ARG A 54 20.78 -2.76 -5.55
C ARG A 54 20.68 -2.43 -4.07
N GLU A 55 21.80 -2.41 -3.35
CA GLU A 55 21.81 -2.10 -1.92
C GLU A 55 21.22 -0.70 -1.69
N GLY A 56 20.09 -0.63 -0.98
CA GLY A 56 19.40 0.61 -0.64
C GLY A 56 18.18 0.95 -1.50
N GLU A 57 18.21 0.73 -2.83
CA GLU A 57 17.09 1.11 -3.72
C GLU A 57 15.78 0.40 -3.36
N ALA A 58 15.79 -0.93 -3.28
CA ALA A 58 14.63 -1.72 -2.86
C ALA A 58 14.24 -1.52 -1.38
N ASN A 59 15.09 -0.89 -0.56
CA ASN A 59 14.77 -0.51 0.82
C ASN A 59 14.11 0.87 0.87
N LYS A 60 14.45 1.77 -0.07
CA LYS A 60 13.77 3.05 -0.25
C LYS A 60 12.36 2.83 -0.81
N ALA A 61 12.22 2.10 -1.91
CA ALA A 61 10.91 1.86 -2.56
C ALA A 61 9.88 1.23 -1.60
N VAL A 62 10.26 0.18 -0.84
CA VAL A 62 9.37 -0.45 0.15
C VAL A 62 8.89 0.53 1.22
N ARG A 63 9.77 1.42 1.70
CA ARG A 63 9.40 2.45 2.70
C ARG A 63 8.43 3.48 2.11
N GLU A 64 8.64 3.86 0.85
CA GLU A 64 7.80 4.85 0.16
C GLU A 64 6.42 4.26 -0.15
N LEU A 65 6.36 3.02 -0.67
CA LEU A 65 5.11 2.29 -0.93
C LEU A 65 4.26 2.11 0.33
N ILE A 66 4.86 1.67 1.45
CA ILE A 66 4.12 1.46 2.70
C ILE A 66 3.66 2.80 3.32
N ALA A 67 4.48 3.85 3.21
CA ALA A 67 4.12 5.19 3.66
C ALA A 67 2.93 5.76 2.87
N GLU A 68 2.89 5.54 1.55
CA GLU A 68 1.80 5.94 0.67
C GLU A 68 0.51 5.17 0.97
N VAL A 69 0.56 3.83 0.99
CA VAL A 69 -0.60 2.95 1.25
C VAL A 69 -1.27 3.25 2.59
N LEU A 70 -0.48 3.42 3.66
CA LEU A 70 -1.05 3.64 5.00
C LEU A 70 -1.28 5.13 5.32
N ASN A 71 -0.85 6.02 4.41
CA ASN A 71 -0.84 7.48 4.55
C ASN A 71 -0.13 7.94 5.83
N VAL A 72 1.08 7.42 6.06
CA VAL A 72 1.93 7.72 7.22
C VAL A 72 3.23 8.40 6.79
N PRO A 73 3.84 9.27 7.62
CA PRO A 73 5.07 9.94 7.23
C PRO A 73 6.24 8.96 7.09
N LYS A 74 7.08 9.18 6.07
CA LYS A 74 8.25 8.33 5.75
C LYS A 74 9.28 8.21 6.89
N SER A 75 9.23 9.09 7.90
CA SER A 75 10.05 9.05 9.12
C SER A 75 9.69 7.89 10.04
N ASP A 76 8.41 7.53 10.07
CA ASP A 76 7.85 6.64 11.08
C ASP A 76 7.90 5.17 10.59
N VAL A 77 8.13 4.97 9.28
CA VAL A 77 8.32 3.66 8.63
C VAL A 77 9.81 3.30 8.55
N GLN A 78 10.22 2.24 9.22
CA GLN A 78 11.62 1.77 9.26
C GLN A 78 11.72 0.26 8.96
N ILE A 79 12.87 -0.21 8.47
CA ILE A 79 13.09 -1.64 8.21
C ILE A 79 13.96 -2.18 9.36
N ALA A 80 13.36 -2.98 10.25
CA ALA A 80 14.05 -3.52 11.43
C ALA A 80 14.84 -4.79 11.14
N LYS A 81 14.40 -5.62 10.17
CA LYS A 81 15.14 -6.82 9.71
C LYS A 81 14.97 -7.00 8.20
N GLY A 82 15.91 -7.73 7.59
CA GLY A 82 15.83 -8.10 6.16
C GLY A 82 16.48 -7.12 5.20
N MET A 83 17.40 -6.24 5.64
CA MET A 83 18.08 -5.27 4.77
C MET A 83 18.76 -5.88 3.53
N LYS A 84 19.20 -7.14 3.64
CA LYS A 84 19.85 -7.95 2.58
C LYS A 84 18.99 -9.13 2.08
N SER A 85 17.74 -9.26 2.55
CA SER A 85 16.85 -10.37 2.20
C SER A 85 15.62 -9.88 1.41
N ARG A 86 14.90 -10.82 0.80
CA ARG A 86 13.58 -10.59 0.19
C ARG A 86 12.52 -10.44 1.28
N ASP A 87 12.64 -11.21 2.35
CA ASP A 87 11.82 -11.09 3.56
C ASP A 87 12.30 -9.95 4.43
N LYS A 88 11.43 -8.97 4.66
CA LYS A 88 11.70 -7.76 5.43
C LYS A 88 10.70 -7.63 6.56
N ILE A 89 11.17 -7.15 7.71
CA ILE A 89 10.29 -6.74 8.81
C ILE A 89 10.29 -5.22 8.84
N VAL A 90 9.16 -4.64 8.46
CA VAL A 90 8.92 -3.20 8.49
C VAL A 90 8.26 -2.87 9.83
N VAL A 91 8.75 -1.84 10.50
CA VAL A 91 8.25 -1.34 11.77
C VAL A 91 7.74 0.07 11.55
N MET A 92 6.51 0.32 11.97
CA MET A 92 5.88 1.63 11.92
C MET A 92 5.70 2.13 13.35
N GLY A 93 6.43 3.18 13.70
CA GLY A 93 6.35 3.79 15.03
C GLY A 93 5.18 4.78 15.16
N ASN A 94 5.10 5.41 16.33
CA ASN A 94 4.28 6.60 16.59
C ASN A 94 2.75 6.42 16.39
N PHE A 95 2.26 5.17 16.41
CA PHE A 95 0.83 4.93 16.55
C PHE A 95 0.40 5.26 17.98
N GLN A 96 -0.31 6.38 18.14
CA GLN A 96 -1.06 6.64 19.37
C GLN A 96 -2.21 5.63 19.46
N ALA A 97 -2.13 4.77 20.47
CA ALA A 97 -3.13 3.74 20.74
C ALA A 97 -4.39 4.36 21.35
N ASN A 98 -5.16 5.08 20.53
CA ASN A 98 -6.48 5.61 20.90
C ASN A 98 -7.58 4.52 20.88
N GLY A 99 -7.21 3.26 21.14
CA GLY A 99 -8.06 2.07 21.03
C GLY A 99 -7.29 0.79 21.41
N SER A 100 -7.95 -0.36 21.34
CA SER A 100 -7.34 -1.67 21.65
C SER A 100 -6.19 -2.00 20.68
N GLU A 101 -5.21 -2.80 21.14
CA GLU A 101 -4.14 -3.31 20.28
C GLU A 101 -4.70 -4.06 19.05
N GLU A 102 -5.82 -4.76 19.25
CA GLU A 102 -6.55 -5.49 18.22
C GLU A 102 -7.20 -4.56 17.19
N ASP A 103 -7.77 -3.42 17.63
CA ASP A 103 -8.39 -2.43 16.73
C ASP A 103 -7.36 -1.84 15.76
N VAL A 104 -6.15 -1.59 16.25
CA VAL A 104 -5.06 -1.02 15.44
C VAL A 104 -4.56 -2.05 14.41
N VAL A 105 -4.45 -3.32 14.80
CA VAL A 105 -4.09 -4.42 13.89
C VAL A 105 -5.18 -4.61 12.82
N ASN A 106 -6.46 -4.61 13.21
CA ASN A 106 -7.59 -4.80 12.29
C ASN A 106 -7.69 -3.63 11.28
N LYS A 107 -7.65 -2.37 11.74
CA LYS A 107 -7.64 -1.19 10.85
C LYS A 107 -6.46 -1.19 9.88
N THR A 108 -5.30 -1.68 10.33
CA THR A 108 -4.12 -1.80 9.45
C THR A 108 -4.33 -2.88 8.40
N LYS A 109 -4.90 -4.03 8.78
CA LYS A 109 -5.25 -5.12 7.86
C LYS A 109 -6.27 -4.67 6.81
N GLU A 110 -7.31 -3.94 7.22
CA GLU A 110 -8.33 -3.38 6.33
C GLU A 110 -7.72 -2.46 5.28
N LYS A 111 -6.90 -1.47 5.69
CA LYS A 111 -6.19 -0.58 4.76
C LYS A 111 -5.26 -1.32 3.79
N LEU A 112 -4.54 -2.34 4.26
CA LEU A 112 -3.68 -3.15 3.40
C LEU A 112 -4.52 -3.97 2.38
N GLN A 113 -5.70 -4.45 2.78
CA GLN A 113 -6.62 -5.16 1.90
C GLN A 113 -7.27 -4.24 0.86
N GLU A 114 -7.60 -3.01 1.25
CA GLU A 114 -8.09 -1.95 0.36
C GLU A 114 -7.05 -1.61 -0.72
N ALA A 115 -5.77 -1.44 -0.33
CA ALA A 115 -4.68 -1.18 -1.27
C ALA A 115 -4.42 -2.33 -2.27
N VAL A 116 -4.63 -3.59 -1.86
CA VAL A 116 -4.62 -4.72 -2.81
C VAL A 116 -5.74 -4.56 -3.85
N ASN A 117 -6.95 -4.20 -3.42
CA ASN A 117 -8.10 -4.00 -4.33
C ASN A 117 -7.87 -2.83 -5.30
N GLU A 118 -7.26 -1.73 -4.84
CA GLU A 118 -6.86 -0.61 -5.72
C GLU A 118 -5.80 -1.02 -6.76
N GLY A 119 -4.81 -1.81 -6.35
CA GLY A 119 -3.79 -2.37 -7.26
C GLY A 119 -4.42 -3.25 -8.35
N VAL A 120 -5.32 -4.16 -7.95
CA VAL A 120 -6.05 -5.04 -8.89
C VAL A 120 -6.96 -4.22 -9.83
N SER A 121 -7.60 -3.16 -9.32
CA SER A 121 -8.48 -2.29 -10.12
C SER A 121 -7.70 -1.54 -11.21
N ASN A 122 -6.50 -1.03 -10.88
CA ASN A 122 -5.62 -0.40 -11.87
C ASN A 122 -5.14 -1.40 -12.92
N LEU A 123 -4.86 -2.66 -12.55
CA LEU A 123 -4.49 -3.71 -13.50
C LEU A 123 -5.67 -4.07 -14.44
N TYR A 124 -6.89 -4.20 -13.92
CA TYR A 124 -8.09 -4.47 -14.72
C TYR A 124 -8.41 -3.35 -15.73
N LEU A 125 -8.20 -2.08 -15.35
CA LEU A 125 -8.37 -0.94 -16.26
C LEU A 125 -7.42 -0.99 -17.47
N TYR A 126 -6.26 -1.63 -17.33
CA TYR A 126 -5.28 -1.83 -18.40
C TYR A 126 -5.40 -3.17 -19.15
N LEU A 127 -6.06 -4.16 -18.57
CA LEU A 127 -6.25 -5.49 -19.17
C LEU A 127 -7.60 -5.67 -19.89
N ALA A 128 -8.50 -4.68 -19.84
CA ALA A 128 -9.76 -4.72 -20.58
C ALA A 128 -9.52 -4.80 -22.11
N PRO A 129 -9.83 -5.92 -22.79
CA PRO A 129 -9.79 -5.97 -24.23
C PRO A 129 -10.97 -5.15 -24.76
N ASN A 130 -10.70 -4.20 -25.67
CA ASN A 130 -11.64 -3.25 -26.26
C ASN A 130 -13.11 -3.74 -26.30
N PRO A 131 -13.98 -3.29 -25.38
CA PRO A 131 -15.40 -3.32 -25.60
C PRO A 131 -15.79 -2.08 -26.39
N MET A 132 -16.50 -2.25 -27.51
CA MET A 132 -17.41 -1.20 -27.99
C MET A 132 -18.52 -1.04 -26.96
N HIS A 133 -18.25 -0.32 -25.86
CA HIS A 133 -19.22 0.21 -24.90
C HIS A 133 -18.49 1.19 -23.96
N MET A 134 -18.44 2.46 -24.39
CA MET A 134 -17.84 3.56 -23.63
C MET A 134 -18.79 4.03 -22.51
N LEU A 135 -18.82 3.32 -21.39
CA LEU A 135 -19.55 3.74 -20.19
C LEU A 135 -18.59 4.18 -19.07
N ILE A 136 -18.19 5.44 -19.21
CA ILE A 136 -17.71 6.39 -18.20
C ILE A 136 -17.53 5.80 -16.79
N THR A 137 -16.39 5.16 -16.54
CA THR A 137 -15.98 4.86 -15.15
C THR A 137 -15.37 6.12 -14.56
N ILE A 138 -16.17 6.86 -13.78
CA ILE A 138 -15.70 8.05 -13.07
C ILE A 138 -14.67 7.61 -12.03
N LYS A 139 -13.37 7.85 -12.32
CA LYS A 139 -12.31 7.68 -11.33
C LYS A 139 -12.41 8.80 -10.30
N MET A 140 -13.21 8.60 -9.27
CA MET A 140 -13.27 9.48 -8.09
C MET A 140 -11.96 9.42 -7.31
N CYS A 141 -10.95 10.13 -7.79
CA CYS A 141 -9.77 10.47 -6.99
C CYS A 141 -10.08 11.80 -6.28
N SER A 142 -10.14 11.79 -4.95
CA SER A 142 -10.57 12.94 -4.16
C SER A 142 -9.56 14.09 -4.17
N ARG A 143 -9.68 15.02 -5.12
CA ARG A 143 -9.53 16.48 -4.91
C ARG A 143 -9.94 17.30 -6.15
N SER A 144 -10.83 18.27 -5.93
CA SER A 144 -11.30 19.28 -6.89
C SER A 144 -12.19 18.79 -8.06
N LEU A 145 -13.50 18.74 -7.80
CA LEU A 145 -14.55 18.61 -8.81
C LEU A 145 -14.56 19.83 -9.76
N TYR A 146 -14.42 19.61 -11.07
CA TYR A 146 -14.66 20.69 -12.06
C TYR A 146 -15.34 20.14 -13.33
N ILE A 147 -16.65 19.95 -13.26
CA ILE A 147 -17.47 19.58 -14.43
C ILE A 147 -17.75 20.86 -15.23
N ARG A 148 -17.08 21.03 -16.38
CA ARG A 148 -17.54 21.99 -17.41
C ARG A 148 -18.39 21.25 -18.42
N ASN A 149 -19.68 21.60 -18.48
CA ASN A 149 -20.59 21.17 -19.54
C ASN A 149 -20.01 21.52 -20.92
N ALA A 150 -20.02 20.56 -21.85
CA ALA A 150 -19.67 20.81 -23.26
C ALA A 150 -20.55 19.98 -24.22
N THR A 151 -21.47 20.69 -24.87
CA THR A 151 -22.00 20.41 -26.22
C THR A 151 -22.70 19.08 -26.50
N HIS A 152 -24.01 19.10 -26.24
CA HIS A 152 -25.05 18.59 -27.13
C HIS A 152 -24.72 18.82 -28.63
N ARG A 153 -24.63 17.78 -29.47
CA ARG A 153 -24.76 17.93 -30.93
C ARG A 153 -25.41 16.71 -31.58
N LYS A 154 -26.38 16.99 -32.46
CA LYS A 154 -27.29 16.03 -33.08
C LYS A 154 -26.62 15.22 -34.20
N TYR A 155 -27.02 13.95 -34.31
CA TYR A 155 -27.16 13.17 -35.55
C TYR A 155 -28.42 12.28 -35.36
N VAL A 156 -29.32 12.00 -36.31
CA VAL A 156 -29.54 12.47 -37.70
C VAL A 156 -28.36 12.25 -38.65
N GLU A 157 -28.43 11.40 -39.66
CA GLU A 157 -29.59 10.80 -40.35
C GLU A 157 -29.90 9.35 -39.94
#